data_AF-A0A1B6H6A6-F1
#
_entry.id   AF-A0A1B6H6A6-F1
#
_cell.length_a   1.000
_cell.length_b   1.000
_cell.length_c   1.000
_cell.angle_alpha   90.00
_cell.angle_beta   90.00
_cell.angle_gamma   90.00
#
_symmetry.space_group_name_H-M   'P 1'
#
loop_
_entity.id
_entity.type
_entity.pdbx_description
1 polymer ?
#
loop_
_entity_poly.entity_id
_entity_poly.type
_entity_poly.pdbx_seq_one_letter_code
_entity_poly.pdbx_strand_id
1 'polypeptide(L)'
;MEQGVLEKIKKVYRRQMLSTIIDNEGEHGVVEILKTFNVKTVMYMIAESWEQVTRISLIKSWKKLWKGVCDLPENIIQPVGNCNMENNHYSPDNVQPQELLDMFQNIDGCSEVEENDITLWLGADNNVGYEPLTDEEVIT
;
A
#
# COMPACT_ATOMS: atom_id res chain seq x y z
N MET A 1 11.23 4.47 -1.48
CA MET A 1 10.55 3.16 -1.52
C MET A 1 11.51 2.15 -2.11
N GLU A 2 11.81 1.05 -1.41
CA GLU A 2 12.68 0.03 -1.99
C GLU A 2 12.08 -0.54 -3.27
N GLN A 3 12.96 -0.74 -4.25
CA GLN A 3 12.66 -1.38 -5.52
C GLN A 3 11.97 -2.76 -5.33
N GLY A 4 12.20 -3.45 -4.21
CA GLY A 4 11.66 -4.78 -3.93
C GLY A 4 10.12 -4.86 -3.87
N VAL A 5 9.44 -3.93 -3.19
CA VAL A 5 7.97 -3.92 -3.10
C VAL A 5 7.36 -3.61 -4.46
N LEU A 6 7.87 -2.59 -5.14
CA LEU A 6 7.39 -2.22 -6.47
C LEU A 6 7.63 -3.33 -7.51
N GLU A 7 8.80 -3.97 -7.48
CA GLU A 7 9.10 -5.10 -8.37
C GLU A 7 8.22 -6.33 -8.05
N LYS A 8 7.87 -6.56 -6.78
CA LYS A 8 6.91 -7.61 -6.41
C LYS A 8 5.54 -7.33 -7.02
N ILE A 9 5.01 -6.11 -6.87
CA ILE A 9 3.72 -5.70 -7.45
C ILE A 9 3.75 -5.87 -8.97
N LYS A 10 4.78 -5.33 -9.65
CA LYS A 10 4.95 -5.48 -11.11
C LYS A 10 4.98 -6.94 -11.55
N LYS A 11 5.71 -7.79 -10.80
CA LYS A 11 5.82 -9.22 -11.12
C LYS A 11 4.49 -9.94 -10.96
N VAL A 12 3.73 -9.63 -9.92
CA VAL A 12 2.39 -10.20 -9.69
C VAL A 12 1.43 -9.74 -10.76
N TYR A 13 1.37 -8.43 -11.03
CA TYR A 13 0.54 -7.84 -12.09
C TYR A 13 0.81 -8.48 -13.45
N ARG A 14 2.09 -8.58 -13.86
CA ARG A 14 2.47 -9.20 -15.14
C ARG A 14 2.07 -10.66 -15.19
N ARG A 15 2.23 -11.41 -14.10
CA ARG A 15 1.80 -12.81 -14.03
C ARG A 15 0.29 -12.91 -14.22
N GLN A 16 -0.51 -12.10 -13.52
CA GLN A 16 -1.96 -12.10 -13.68
C GLN A 16 -2.37 -11.78 -15.11
N MET A 17 -1.79 -10.73 -15.70
CA MET A 17 -2.05 -10.33 -17.08
C MET A 17 -1.74 -11.47 -18.07
N LEU A 18 -0.58 -12.10 -17.94
CA LEU A 18 -0.19 -13.23 -18.80
C LEU A 18 -1.09 -14.45 -18.58
N SER A 19 -1.46 -14.76 -17.33
CA SER A 19 -2.42 -15.83 -17.03
C SER A 19 -3.76 -15.57 -17.70
N THR A 20 -4.32 -14.37 -17.58
CA THR A 20 -5.57 -14.01 -18.27
C THR A 20 -5.47 -14.17 -19.78
N ILE A 21 -4.34 -13.78 -20.39
CA ILE A 21 -4.15 -13.97 -21.84
C ILE A 21 -4.12 -15.45 -22.21
N ILE A 22 -3.33 -16.26 -21.51
CA ILE A 22 -3.18 -17.70 -21.79
C ILE A 22 -4.50 -18.45 -21.56
N ASP A 23 -5.21 -18.13 -20.48
CA ASP A 23 -6.46 -18.81 -20.11
C ASP A 23 -7.60 -18.52 -21.10
N ASN A 24 -7.56 -17.37 -21.78
CA ASN A 24 -8.61 -16.95 -22.73
C ASN A 24 -8.20 -17.09 -24.20
N GLU A 25 -6.94 -17.44 -24.51
CA GLU A 25 -6.42 -17.54 -25.89
C GLU A 25 -7.17 -18.58 -26.74
N GLY A 26 -7.69 -19.64 -26.11
CA GLY A 26 -8.47 -20.67 -26.79
C GLY A 26 -9.87 -20.20 -27.22
N GLU A 27 -10.41 -19.15 -26.60
CA GLU A 27 -11.76 -18.64 -26.87
C GLU A 27 -11.74 -17.36 -27.73
N HIS A 28 -10.72 -16.52 -27.56
CA HIS A 28 -10.60 -15.22 -28.21
C HIS A 28 -9.17 -14.98 -28.69
N GLY A 29 -9.00 -14.19 -29.76
CA GLY A 29 -7.66 -13.82 -30.20
C GLY A 29 -6.96 -12.92 -29.17
N VAL A 30 -5.63 -13.01 -29.04
CA VAL A 30 -4.84 -12.19 -28.09
C VAL A 30 -5.19 -10.69 -28.14
N VAL A 31 -5.46 -10.16 -29.33
CA VAL A 31 -5.86 -8.75 -29.53
C VAL A 31 -7.22 -8.44 -28.90
N GLU A 32 -8.18 -9.37 -28.96
CA GLU A 32 -9.51 -9.20 -28.37
C GLU A 32 -9.43 -9.25 -26.85
N ILE A 33 -8.62 -10.17 -26.31
CA ILE A 33 -8.36 -10.25 -24.87
C ILE A 33 -7.71 -8.96 -24.37
N LEU A 34 -6.70 -8.44 -25.09
CA LEU A 34 -6.04 -7.18 -24.72
C LEU A 34 -6.98 -5.97 -24.68
N LYS A 35 -8.03 -5.95 -25.52
CA LYS A 35 -9.05 -4.89 -25.48
C LYS A 35 -9.90 -4.89 -24.20
N THR A 36 -9.94 -6.01 -23.47
CA THR A 36 -10.67 -6.11 -22.20
C THR A 36 -9.93 -5.45 -21.03
N PHE A 37 -8.62 -5.21 -21.16
CA PHE A 37 -7.80 -4.49 -20.18
C PHE A 37 -8.02 -2.98 -20.28
N ASN A 38 -9.14 -2.52 -19.74
CA ASN A 38 -9.40 -1.09 -19.53
C ASN A 38 -8.78 -0.60 -18.21
N VAL A 39 -8.86 0.71 -17.95
CA VAL A 39 -8.31 1.34 -16.74
C VAL A 39 -8.86 0.69 -15.47
N LYS A 40 -10.16 0.37 -15.42
CA LYS A 40 -10.79 -0.29 -14.27
C LYS A 40 -10.17 -1.66 -14.01
N THR A 41 -10.03 -2.50 -15.03
CA THR A 41 -9.38 -3.82 -14.93
C THR A 41 -7.95 -3.68 -14.41
N VAL A 42 -7.17 -2.75 -14.97
CA VAL A 42 -5.79 -2.51 -14.55
C VAL A 42 -5.71 -2.06 -13.09
N MET A 43 -6.60 -1.17 -12.64
CA MET A 43 -6.63 -0.71 -11.25
C MET A 43 -6.92 -1.85 -10.27
N TYR A 44 -7.87 -2.74 -10.59
CA TYR A 44 -8.13 -3.92 -9.76
C TYR A 44 -6.93 -4.87 -9.71
N MET A 45 -6.28 -5.12 -10.85
CA MET A 45 -5.09 -5.98 -10.86
C MET A 45 -3.93 -5.40 -10.06
N ILE A 46 -3.76 -4.07 -10.05
CA ILE A 46 -2.78 -3.40 -9.20
C ILE A 46 -3.16 -3.55 -7.73
N ALA A 47 -4.43 -3.38 -7.37
CA ALA A 47 -4.93 -3.57 -6.01
C ALA A 47 -4.70 -5.02 -5.52
N GLU A 48 -5.07 -6.02 -6.32
CA GLU A 48 -4.79 -7.43 -6.00
C GLU A 48 -3.29 -7.73 -5.92
N SER A 49 -2.48 -7.07 -6.75
CA SER A 49 -1.03 -7.20 -6.70
C SER A 49 -0.44 -6.61 -5.42
N TRP A 50 -1.03 -5.53 -4.91
CA TRP A 50 -0.70 -4.92 -3.63
C TRP A 50 -1.02 -5.85 -2.46
N GLU A 51 -2.16 -6.53 -2.48
CA GLU A 51 -2.53 -7.51 -1.43
C GLU A 51 -1.54 -8.68 -1.31
N GLN A 52 -0.82 -9.00 -2.38
CA GLN A 52 0.25 -10.03 -2.36
C GLN A 52 1.59 -9.53 -1.80
N VAL A 53 1.70 -8.25 -1.44
CA VAL A 53 2.86 -7.70 -0.73
C VAL A 53 2.74 -8.08 0.75
N THR A 54 3.68 -8.89 1.22
CA THR A 54 3.67 -9.32 2.63
C THR A 54 4.16 -8.22 3.57
N ARG A 55 3.68 -8.22 4.81
CA ARG A 55 4.21 -7.40 5.90
C ARG A 55 5.74 -7.48 5.98
N ILE A 56 6.31 -8.67 5.81
CA ILE A 56 7.76 -8.91 5.84
C ILE A 56 8.46 -8.11 4.74
N SER A 57 7.90 -8.12 3.53
CA SER A 57 8.42 -7.36 2.40
C SER A 57 8.41 -5.86 2.70
N LEU A 58 7.34 -5.35 3.29
CA LEU A 58 7.27 -3.94 3.72
C LEU A 58 8.33 -3.63 4.78
N ILE A 59 8.41 -4.40 5.87
CA ILE A 59 9.39 -4.18 6.94
C ILE A 59 10.82 -4.17 6.38
N LYS A 60 11.17 -5.16 5.54
CA LYS A 60 12.51 -5.23 4.92
C LYS A 60 12.80 -4.00 4.05
N SER A 61 11.80 -3.52 3.33
CA SER A 61 11.89 -2.35 2.47
C SER A 61 11.99 -1.02 3.22
N TRP A 62 11.38 -0.92 4.40
CA TRP A 62 11.48 0.25 5.27
C TRP A 62 12.72 0.23 6.17
N LYS A 63 13.27 -0.95 6.50
CA LYS A 63 14.47 -1.09 7.37
C LYS A 63 15.68 -0.30 6.89
N LYS A 64 15.87 -0.12 5.58
CA LYS A 64 16.98 0.68 5.04
C LYS A 64 16.82 2.18 5.28
N LEU A 65 15.57 2.65 5.26
CA LEU A 65 15.21 4.05 5.51
C LEU A 65 15.12 4.34 7.01
N TRP A 66 14.67 3.34 7.78
CA TRP A 66 14.41 3.47 9.21
C TRP A 66 15.24 2.48 10.04
N LYS A 67 16.55 2.77 10.12
CA LYS A 67 17.48 1.99 10.95
C LYS A 67 17.10 2.19 12.43
N GLY A 68 16.86 1.12 13.20
CA GLY A 68 16.45 1.18 14.61
C GLY A 68 14.96 0.89 14.88
N VAL A 69 14.04 1.32 14.01
CA VAL A 69 12.58 1.09 14.20
C VAL A 69 12.14 -0.29 13.69
N CYS A 70 12.78 -0.78 12.63
CA CYS A 70 12.47 -2.09 12.05
C CYS A 70 13.31 -3.24 12.64
N ASP A 71 13.96 -3.05 13.79
CA ASP A 71 14.79 -4.08 14.45
C ASP A 71 13.95 -5.04 15.32
N LEU A 72 12.79 -5.45 14.79
CA LEU A 72 12.02 -6.55 15.34
C LEU A 72 12.70 -7.87 14.97
N PRO A 73 12.89 -8.81 15.93
CA PRO A 73 13.53 -10.09 15.65
C PRO A 73 12.73 -10.88 14.60
N GLU A 74 13.43 -11.45 13.60
CA GLU A 74 12.84 -12.19 12.47
C GLU A 74 11.89 -13.33 12.91
N ASN A 75 12.04 -13.85 14.14
CA ASN A 75 11.19 -14.89 14.73
C ASN A 75 9.78 -14.44 15.15
N ILE A 76 9.51 -13.13 15.23
CA ILE A 76 8.16 -12.57 15.48
C ILE A 76 7.41 -12.35 14.16
N ILE A 77 8.11 -12.42 13.03
CA ILE A 77 7.56 -12.18 11.69
C ILE A 77 7.13 -13.49 11.03
N GLN A 78 6.33 -14.31 11.72
CA GLN A 78 5.64 -15.46 11.12
C GLN A 78 4.37 -14.97 10.39
N PRO A 79 3.86 -15.71 9.39
CA PRO A 79 2.66 -15.30 8.68
C PRO A 79 1.53 -15.22 9.69
N VAL A 80 0.98 -14.02 9.85
CA VAL A 80 -0.26 -13.79 10.58
C VAL A 80 -1.39 -14.41 9.75
N GLY A 81 -1.47 -15.75 9.77
CA GLY A 81 -2.75 -16.43 9.72
C GLY A 81 -3.40 -16.17 11.07
N ASN A 82 -4.42 -15.32 11.07
CA ASN A 82 -5.13 -14.75 12.23
C ASN A 82 -4.34 -13.70 13.02
N CYS A 83 -4.56 -12.42 12.68
CA CYS A 83 -4.38 -11.32 13.62
C CYS A 83 -5.51 -11.36 14.64
N ASN A 84 -5.50 -12.35 15.53
CA ASN A 84 -6.19 -12.21 16.81
C ASN A 84 -5.30 -11.34 17.69
N MET A 85 -5.34 -10.04 17.43
CA MET A 85 -4.82 -8.99 18.31
C MET A 85 -5.81 -8.79 19.45
N GLU A 86 -6.07 -9.82 20.27
CA GLU A 86 -7.06 -9.72 21.35
C GLU A 86 -6.49 -9.21 22.68
N ASN A 87 -5.20 -8.85 22.79
CA ASN A 87 -4.66 -8.33 24.05
C ASN A 87 -3.64 -7.18 23.93
N ASN A 88 -3.57 -6.49 22.80
CA ASN A 88 -2.98 -5.15 22.76
C ASN A 88 -3.89 -4.29 21.90
N HIS A 89 -4.64 -3.42 22.58
CA HIS A 89 -5.53 -2.43 21.98
C HIS A 89 -4.67 -1.38 21.26
N TYR A 90 -4.05 -1.75 20.13
CA TYR A 90 -3.44 -0.79 19.22
C TYR A 90 -4.59 -0.21 18.40
N SER A 91 -5.21 0.84 18.93
CA SER A 91 -6.16 1.63 18.15
C SER A 91 -5.34 2.46 17.15
N PRO A 92 -5.55 2.32 15.83
CA PRO A 92 -4.89 3.16 14.83
C PRO A 92 -5.07 4.66 15.09
N ASP A 93 -6.15 5.02 15.79
CA ASP A 93 -6.56 6.40 16.08
C ASP A 93 -5.81 7.08 17.24
N ASN A 94 -4.91 6.39 17.94
CA ASN A 94 -4.26 6.91 19.15
C ASN A 94 -2.74 7.16 19.02
N VAL A 95 -2.18 7.10 17.81
CA VAL A 95 -0.77 7.44 17.59
C VAL A 95 -0.56 8.92 17.90
N GLN A 96 0.27 9.22 18.90
CA GLN A 96 0.54 10.60 19.29
C GLN A 96 1.44 11.26 18.23
N PRO A 97 1.11 12.47 17.73
CA PRO A 97 1.92 13.18 16.74
C PRO A 97 3.40 13.33 17.15
N GLN A 98 3.66 13.48 18.45
CA GLN A 98 5.01 13.61 18.99
C GLN A 98 5.86 12.35 18.80
N GLU A 99 5.29 11.15 18.96
CA GLU A 99 6.04 9.90 18.78
C GLU A 99 6.48 9.73 17.32
N LEU A 100 5.63 10.12 16.37
CA LEU A 100 5.96 10.13 14.95
C LEU A 100 6.98 11.22 14.61
N LEU A 101 6.84 12.42 15.19
CA LEU A 101 7.77 13.53 14.96
C LEU A 101 9.20 13.14 15.38
N ASP A 102 9.36 12.61 16.59
CA ASP A 102 10.64 12.13 17.10
C ASP A 102 11.20 11.03 16.18
N MET A 103 10.33 10.15 15.69
CA MET A 103 10.70 9.12 14.74
C MET A 103 11.21 9.73 13.41
N PHE A 104 10.51 10.69 12.81
CA PHE A 104 10.87 11.30 11.52
C PHE A 104 12.15 12.14 11.59
N GLN A 105 12.35 12.88 12.68
CA GLN A 105 13.58 13.66 12.90
C GLN A 105 14.84 12.79 12.98
N ASN A 106 14.69 11.51 13.32
CA ASN A 106 15.80 10.54 13.33
C ASN A 106 16.12 9.96 11.94
N ILE A 107 15.33 10.26 10.90
CA ILE A 107 15.62 9.85 9.53
C ILE A 107 16.50 10.91 8.85
N ASP A 108 17.58 10.44 8.22
CA ASP A 108 18.45 11.30 7.43
C ASP A 108 17.69 11.93 6.26
N GLY A 109 17.69 13.27 6.19
CA GLY A 109 16.92 14.02 5.19
C GLY A 109 15.43 14.23 5.51
N CYS A 110 15.02 14.09 6.78
CA CYS A 110 13.66 14.45 7.24
C CYS A 110 13.68 15.41 8.44
N SER A 111 14.76 16.18 8.60
CA SER A 111 14.95 17.14 9.70
C SER A 111 13.94 18.30 9.69
N GLU A 112 13.37 18.58 8.54
CA GLU A 112 12.41 19.65 8.27
C GLU A 112 10.97 19.29 8.59
N VAL A 113 10.69 18.03 8.96
CA VAL A 113 9.34 17.58 9.33
C VAL A 113 8.97 18.19 10.68
N GLU A 114 7.87 18.93 10.70
CA GLU A 114 7.31 19.57 11.89
C GLU A 114 6.05 18.84 12.39
N GLU A 115 5.64 19.10 13.64
CA GLU A 115 4.43 18.52 14.23
C GLU A 115 3.17 18.82 13.39
N ASN A 116 3.14 19.99 12.74
CA ASN A 116 2.07 20.38 11.84
C ASN A 116 1.96 19.44 10.62
N ASP A 117 3.10 18.99 10.07
CA ASP A 117 3.12 18.06 8.95
C ASP A 117 2.55 16.70 9.37
N ILE A 118 2.96 16.20 10.54
CA ILE A 118 2.44 14.94 11.11
C ILE A 118 0.93 15.03 11.33
N THR A 119 0.47 16.13 11.92
CA THR A 119 -0.96 16.36 12.19
C THR A 119 -1.77 16.43 10.89
N LEU A 120 -1.23 17.10 9.86
CA LEU A 120 -1.84 17.16 8.54
C LEU A 120 -1.93 15.76 7.91
N TRP A 121 -0.89 14.94 8.02
CA TRP A 121 -0.87 13.59 7.45
C TRP A 121 -1.83 12.64 8.16
N LEU A 122 -1.87 12.66 9.50
CA LEU A 122 -2.82 11.85 10.27
C LEU A 122 -4.27 12.29 10.05
N GLY A 123 -4.49 13.59 9.78
CA GLY A 123 -5.80 14.14 9.45
C GLY A 123 -6.24 13.96 8.00
N ALA A 124 -5.37 13.42 7.12
CA ALA A 124 -5.65 13.36 5.68
C ALA A 124 -6.86 12.49 5.34
N ASP A 125 -7.09 11.39 6.07
CA ASP A 125 -8.25 10.51 5.88
C ASP A 125 -9.56 11.12 6.42
N ASN A 126 -9.47 12.13 7.28
CA ASN A 126 -10.63 12.87 7.79
C ASN A 126 -11.07 13.99 6.84
N ASN A 127 -10.22 14.39 5.90
CA ASN A 127 -10.69 15.12 4.73
C ASN A 127 -11.48 14.13 3.89
N VAL A 128 -12.76 14.43 3.69
CA VAL A 128 -13.65 13.72 2.75
C VAL A 128 -13.06 13.95 1.35
N GLY A 129 -12.02 13.20 1.00
CA GLY A 129 -11.13 13.49 -0.14
C GLY A 129 -11.86 13.43 -1.49
N TYR A 130 -13.08 12.91 -1.48
CA TYR A 130 -14.08 13.07 -2.52
C TYR A 130 -15.45 13.06 -1.84
N GLU A 131 -16.09 14.23 -1.68
CA GLU A 131 -17.56 14.22 -1.71
C GLU A 131 -17.94 13.66 -3.09
N PRO A 132 -18.78 12.61 -3.18
CA PRO A 132 -19.28 12.18 -4.47
C PRO A 132 -19.97 13.39 -5.11
N LEU A 133 -19.43 13.86 -6.24
CA LEU A 133 -20.03 14.92 -7.04
C LEU A 133 -21.50 14.56 -7.22
N THR A 134 -22.36 15.50 -6.86
CA THR A 134 -23.79 15.35 -7.11
C THR A 134 -24.04 15.35 -8.62
N ASP A 135 -25.13 14.72 -9.06
CA ASP A 135 -25.48 14.66 -10.49
C ASP A 135 -25.55 16.07 -11.14
N GLU A 136 -25.81 17.12 -10.35
CA GLU A 136 -25.84 18.52 -10.78
C GLU A 136 -24.44 19.08 -11.08
N GLU A 137 -23.43 18.64 -10.33
CA GLU A 137 -22.03 19.07 -10.49
C GLU A 137 -21.33 18.32 -11.64
N VAL A 138 -21.83 17.16 -12.05
CA VAL A 138 -21.31 16.38 -13.19
C VAL A 138 -21.69 16.99 -14.54
N ILE A 139 -22.78 17.77 -14.59
CA ILE A 139 -23.35 18.31 -15.84
C ILE A 139 -22.81 19.72 -16.17
N THR A 140 -22.09 20.36 -15.24
CA THR A 140 -21.53 21.72 -15.41
C THR A 140 -20.07 21.69 -15.86
#